data_AF-A0A1Y2F4J4-F1
#
_entry.id   AF-A0A1Y2F4J4-F1
#
_cell.length_a   1.000
_cell.length_b   1.000
_cell.length_c   1.000
_cell.angle_alpha   90.00
_cell.angle_beta   90.00
_cell.angle_gamma   90.00
#
_symmetry.space_group_name_H-M   'P 1'
#
loop_
_entity.id
_entity.type
_entity.pdbx_description
1 polymer ?
#
loop_
_entity_poly.entity_id
_entity_poly.type
_entity_poly.pdbx_seq_one_letter_code
_entity_poly.pdbx_strand_id
1 'polypeptide(L)'
;MDLISLITISILFIIGYKYNDFYYNKILKRIYKKFNEKKMIINLKKATSSDELKYNPGNFKKKDIFKSLERISKQVYIKKEIKVFRNYYECDISCRFLRMNRDIEAFLLMRKLYEEGMTQFKHNANVYIMAWYYIFSMKKFYKNNNLLHKYDEELFKADDILFSAKDLKLNLRMRFLLNKAENLIEIEKRDNSKSITNNNNIESSIKLEELKHNAVVIHINGLKEIKGLLNNLKRSVNSKDVASYINNINNISKFQESAFSQYNSIIRHFPDAKDVLNLYVLFLSDVMVKYYSSLSNDKQGKLSEKSEKKVITNSLISIPHTDDY
;
A
#
# COMPACT_ATOMS: atom_id res chain seq x y z
N MET A 1 -55.26 11.32 -13.49
CA MET A 1 -54.29 12.39 -13.79
C MET A 1 -54.55 12.77 -15.24
N ASP A 2 -55.10 13.95 -15.49
CA ASP A 2 -55.59 14.32 -16.82
C ASP A 2 -54.42 14.60 -17.77
N LEU A 3 -54.58 14.27 -19.05
CA LEU A 3 -53.55 14.45 -20.10
C LEU A 3 -53.00 15.89 -20.11
N ILE A 4 -53.86 16.88 -19.87
CA ILE A 4 -53.51 18.31 -19.79
C ILE A 4 -52.57 18.58 -18.60
N SER A 5 -52.77 17.93 -17.46
CA SER A 5 -51.89 18.06 -16.28
C SER A 5 -50.50 17.51 -16.56
N LEU A 6 -50.41 16.34 -17.22
CA LEU A 6 -49.15 15.73 -17.65
C LEU A 6 -48.36 16.60 -18.63
N ILE A 7 -49.04 17.20 -19.62
CA ILE A 7 -48.43 18.13 -20.57
C ILE A 7 -47.92 19.39 -19.86
N THR A 8 -48.72 19.95 -18.95
CA THR A 8 -48.35 21.16 -18.20
C THR A 8 -47.13 20.92 -17.31
N ILE A 9 -47.08 19.80 -16.59
CA ILE A 9 -45.93 19.40 -15.77
C ILE A 9 -44.68 19.24 -16.65
N SER A 10 -44.82 18.61 -17.82
CA SER A 10 -43.70 18.41 -18.75
C SER A 10 -43.14 19.75 -19.27
N ILE A 11 -44.01 20.70 -19.63
CA ILE A 11 -43.61 22.04 -20.07
C ILE A 11 -42.91 22.80 -18.94
N LEU A 12 -43.47 22.79 -17.73
CA LEU A 12 -42.85 23.43 -16.56
C LEU A 12 -41.49 22.82 -16.25
N PHE A 13 -41.33 21.51 -16.38
CA PHE A 13 -40.05 20.84 -16.20
C PHE A 13 -39.02 21.28 -17.25
N ILE A 14 -39.39 21.35 -18.53
CA ILE A 14 -38.50 21.79 -19.61
C ILE A 14 -38.07 23.25 -19.41
N ILE A 15 -39.03 24.13 -19.09
CA ILE A 15 -38.75 25.55 -18.84
C ILE A 15 -37.85 25.70 -17.62
N GLY A 16 -38.18 25.01 -16.51
CA GLY A 16 -37.39 25.01 -15.29
C GLY A 16 -35.97 24.51 -15.51
N TYR A 17 -35.80 23.44 -16.28
CA TYR A 17 -34.49 22.91 -16.64
C TYR A 17 -33.66 23.91 -17.44
N LYS A 18 -34.22 24.49 -18.51
CA LYS A 18 -33.50 25.49 -19.33
C LYS A 18 -33.16 26.75 -18.55
N TYR A 19 -34.07 27.21 -17.69
CA TYR A 19 -33.84 28.35 -16.81
C TYR A 19 -32.68 28.05 -15.85
N ASN A 20 -32.71 26.90 -15.18
CA ASN A 20 -31.66 26.50 -14.26
C ASN A 20 -30.28 26.37 -14.96
N ASP A 21 -30.23 25.76 -16.14
CA ASP A 21 -28.99 25.64 -16.93
C ASP A 21 -28.42 27.02 -17.31
N PHE A 22 -29.28 27.95 -17.74
CA PHE A 22 -28.87 29.33 -18.03
C PHE A 22 -28.23 30.02 -16.81
N TYR A 23 -28.85 29.92 -15.64
CA TYR A 23 -28.31 30.51 -14.41
C TYR A 23 -27.02 29.85 -13.96
N TYR A 24 -26.96 28.52 -14.02
CA TYR A 24 -25.77 27.75 -13.69
C TYR A 24 -24.59 28.18 -14.57
N ASN A 25 -24.77 28.22 -15.89
CA ASN A 25 -23.74 28.64 -16.83
C ASN A 25 -23.31 30.10 -16.63
N LYS A 26 -24.25 31.00 -16.29
CA LYS A 26 -23.94 32.39 -15.96
C LYS A 26 -23.09 32.52 -14.70
N ILE A 27 -23.38 31.74 -13.66
CA ILE A 27 -22.61 31.70 -12.42
C ILE A 27 -21.20 31.18 -12.69
N LEU A 28 -21.06 30.06 -13.40
CA LEU A 28 -19.76 29.48 -13.75
C LEU A 28 -18.90 30.47 -14.53
N LYS A 29 -19.41 31.04 -15.63
CA LYS A 29 -18.68 32.01 -16.45
C LYS A 29 -18.14 33.18 -15.61
N ARG A 30 -18.94 33.68 -14.66
CA ARG A 30 -18.52 34.76 -13.76
C ARG A 30 -17.40 34.31 -12.81
N ILE A 31 -17.53 33.13 -12.20
CA ILE A 31 -16.53 32.60 -11.26
C ILE A 31 -15.19 32.42 -11.97
N TYR A 32 -15.18 31.72 -13.12
CA TYR A 32 -13.96 31.46 -13.87
C TYR A 32 -13.31 32.75 -14.38
N LYS A 33 -14.10 33.71 -14.86
CA LYS A 33 -13.60 35.03 -15.25
C LYS A 33 -12.88 35.71 -14.07
N LYS A 34 -13.54 35.81 -12.91
CA LYS A 34 -12.94 36.43 -11.71
C LYS A 34 -11.73 35.68 -11.18
N PHE A 35 -11.77 34.35 -11.22
CA PHE A 35 -10.65 33.51 -10.80
C PHE A 35 -9.42 33.76 -11.67
N ASN A 36 -9.60 33.82 -12.99
CA ASN A 36 -8.53 34.13 -13.93
C ASN A 36 -8.01 35.56 -13.78
N GLU A 37 -8.90 36.55 -13.59
CA GLU A 37 -8.51 37.94 -13.29
C GLU A 37 -7.64 38.01 -12.02
N LYS A 38 -8.07 37.34 -10.93
CA LYS A 38 -7.31 37.29 -9.67
C LYS A 38 -5.95 36.63 -9.88
N LYS A 39 -5.89 35.51 -10.61
CA LYS A 39 -4.64 34.80 -10.90
C LYS A 39 -3.67 35.65 -11.73
N MET A 40 -4.18 36.36 -12.74
CA MET A 40 -3.38 37.29 -13.55
C MET A 40 -2.76 38.38 -12.69
N ILE A 41 -3.53 38.98 -11.77
CA ILE A 41 -3.02 40.02 -10.86
C ILE A 41 -1.98 39.47 -9.89
N ILE A 42 -2.18 38.27 -9.34
CA ILE A 42 -1.19 37.62 -8.46
C ILE A 42 0.12 37.38 -9.22
N ASN A 43 0.04 36.88 -10.46
CA ASN A 43 1.22 36.65 -11.30
C ASN A 43 1.94 37.97 -11.63
N LEU A 44 1.21 39.03 -11.95
CA LEU A 44 1.79 40.37 -12.16
C LEU A 44 2.47 40.91 -10.90
N LYS A 45 1.87 40.71 -9.70
CA LYS A 45 2.50 41.10 -8.43
C LYS A 45 3.80 40.34 -8.19
N LYS A 46 3.81 39.02 -8.36
CA LYS A 46 5.00 38.18 -8.20
C LYS A 46 6.13 38.58 -9.16
N ALA A 47 5.81 38.83 -10.43
CA ALA A 47 6.78 39.28 -11.42
C ALA A 47 7.36 40.66 -11.07
N THR A 48 6.53 41.58 -10.53
CA THR A 48 6.99 42.91 -10.11
C THR A 48 7.96 42.81 -8.93
N SER A 49 7.66 41.99 -7.91
CA SER A 49 8.55 41.79 -6.76
C SER A 49 9.88 41.12 -7.12
N SER A 50 9.90 40.24 -8.12
CA SER A 50 11.15 39.61 -8.58
C SER A 50 11.99 40.53 -9.46
N ASP A 51 11.35 41.45 -10.20
CA ASP A 51 12.04 42.44 -11.02
C ASP A 51 12.63 43.55 -10.13
N GLU A 52 11.90 44.03 -9.11
CA GLU A 52 12.42 45.04 -8.15
C GLU A 52 13.69 44.58 -7.42
N LEU A 53 13.84 43.28 -7.15
CA LEU A 53 15.06 42.71 -6.57
C LEU A 53 16.23 42.59 -7.57
N LYS A 54 15.99 42.75 -8.88
CA LYS A 54 17.02 42.59 -9.93
C LYS A 54 17.49 43.91 -10.57
N TYR A 55 16.84 45.04 -10.32
CA TYR A 55 17.20 46.31 -10.97
C TYR A 55 18.05 47.23 -10.08
N ASN A 56 19.35 47.29 -10.41
CA ASN A 56 20.28 48.34 -9.99
C ASN A 56 19.89 49.67 -10.67
N PRO A 57 19.91 50.84 -10.00
CA PRO A 57 19.28 52.08 -10.47
C PRO A 57 19.93 52.76 -11.69
N GLY A 58 20.98 52.19 -12.28
CA GLY A 58 21.79 52.84 -13.32
C GLY A 58 21.29 52.75 -14.77
N ASN A 59 20.30 51.90 -15.10
CA ASN A 59 20.00 51.55 -16.50
C ASN A 59 18.56 51.85 -16.98
N PHE A 60 17.97 52.98 -16.58
CA PHE A 60 16.65 53.38 -17.10
C PHE A 60 16.73 53.98 -18.51
N LYS A 61 16.58 53.14 -19.56
CA LYS A 61 16.19 53.61 -20.90
C LYS A 61 14.69 53.90 -20.94
N LYS A 62 14.35 55.11 -21.40
CA LYS A 62 13.02 55.77 -21.39
C LYS A 62 11.81 55.00 -21.98
N LYS A 63 12.01 53.81 -22.56
CA LYS A 63 10.93 53.00 -23.16
C LYS A 63 10.13 52.17 -22.14
N ASP A 64 10.72 51.81 -21.00
CA ASP A 64 10.02 51.02 -19.97
C ASP A 64 9.22 51.85 -18.97
N ILE A 65 9.43 53.17 -18.95
CA ILE A 65 8.73 54.08 -18.02
C ILE A 65 7.23 54.14 -18.33
N PHE A 66 6.83 54.16 -19.60
CA PHE A 66 5.41 54.20 -20.00
C PHE A 66 4.68 52.88 -19.73
N LYS A 67 5.33 51.73 -19.98
CA LYS A 67 4.79 50.42 -19.58
C LYS A 67 4.67 50.32 -18.07
N SER A 68 5.66 50.82 -17.32
CA SER A 68 5.63 50.88 -15.87
C SER A 68 4.54 51.82 -15.35
N LEU A 69 4.30 52.98 -15.98
CA LEU A 69 3.23 53.90 -15.59
C LEU A 69 1.83 53.34 -15.86
N GLU A 70 1.61 52.69 -17.00
CA GLU A 70 0.34 52.01 -17.29
C GLU A 70 0.12 50.82 -16.34
N ARG A 71 1.21 50.14 -15.95
CA ARG A 71 1.20 49.02 -15.00
C ARG A 71 0.98 49.48 -13.56
N ILE A 72 1.57 50.61 -13.15
CA ILE A 72 1.36 51.28 -11.86
C ILE A 72 -0.06 51.81 -11.78
N SER A 73 -0.59 52.46 -12.83
CA SER A 73 -1.98 52.95 -12.80
C SER A 73 -2.99 51.80 -12.68
N LYS A 74 -2.76 50.68 -13.38
CA LYS A 74 -3.56 49.45 -13.24
C LYS A 74 -3.41 48.78 -11.87
N GLN A 75 -2.22 48.78 -11.26
CA GLN A 75 -1.98 48.17 -9.94
C GLN A 75 -2.50 49.03 -8.77
N VAL A 76 -2.31 50.34 -8.80
CA VAL A 76 -2.78 51.29 -7.77
C VAL A 76 -4.31 51.32 -7.71
N TYR A 77 -5.00 51.07 -8.84
CA TYR A 77 -6.46 51.08 -8.90
C TYR A 77 -7.14 49.81 -8.32
N ILE A 78 -6.42 48.70 -8.16
CA ILE A 78 -6.99 47.46 -7.58
C ILE A 78 -6.62 47.37 -6.10
N LYS A 79 -7.07 48.35 -5.31
CA LYS A 79 -6.98 48.31 -3.85
C LYS A 79 -7.97 47.32 -3.21
N LYS A 80 -8.99 46.90 -3.98
CA LYS A 80 -10.06 45.99 -3.50
C LYS A 80 -9.74 44.54 -3.85
N GLU A 81 -9.71 43.67 -2.84
CA GLU A 81 -9.57 42.23 -3.03
C GLU A 81 -10.65 41.68 -3.98
N ILE A 82 -10.23 40.92 -5.00
CA ILE A 82 -11.17 40.32 -5.95
C ILE A 82 -11.86 39.14 -5.27
N LYS A 83 -13.14 39.35 -4.93
CA LYS A 83 -14.02 38.27 -4.47
C LYS A 83 -14.47 37.39 -5.64
N VAL A 84 -13.78 36.26 -5.84
CA VAL A 84 -14.15 35.17 -6.77
C VAL A 84 -15.56 34.67 -6.52
N PHE A 85 -15.85 34.20 -5.30
CA PHE A 85 -17.15 33.70 -4.89
C PHE A 85 -17.97 34.79 -4.17
N ARG A 86 -19.28 34.79 -4.38
CA ARG A 86 -20.26 35.63 -3.67
C ARG A 86 -20.71 34.98 -2.36
N ASN A 87 -20.83 33.65 -2.36
CA ASN A 87 -21.20 32.85 -1.21
C ASN A 87 -20.47 31.50 -1.27
N TYR A 88 -20.49 30.73 -0.18
CA TYR A 88 -19.76 29.48 -0.11
C TYR A 88 -20.35 28.36 -0.98
N TYR A 89 -21.64 28.40 -1.31
CA TYR A 89 -22.27 27.40 -2.19
C TYR A 89 -21.71 27.46 -3.62
N GLU A 90 -21.29 28.65 -4.06
CA GLU A 90 -20.65 28.81 -5.36
C GLU A 90 -19.35 28.03 -5.50
N CYS A 91 -18.67 27.70 -4.39
CA CYS A 91 -17.50 26.81 -4.42
C CYS A 91 -17.90 25.42 -4.95
N ASP A 92 -18.95 24.83 -4.38
CA ASP A 92 -19.48 23.53 -4.84
C ASP A 92 -19.99 23.60 -6.28
N ILE A 93 -20.80 24.62 -6.61
CA ILE A 93 -21.32 24.82 -7.97
C ILE A 93 -20.17 24.87 -8.99
N SER A 94 -19.08 25.59 -8.68
CA SER A 94 -17.93 25.72 -9.59
C SER A 94 -17.17 24.43 -9.83
N CYS A 95 -17.21 23.50 -8.86
CA CYS A 95 -16.46 22.25 -8.88
C CYS A 95 -17.30 21.05 -9.33
N ARG A 96 -18.64 21.16 -9.36
CA ARG A 96 -19.55 20.04 -9.69
C ARG A 96 -19.26 19.38 -11.04
N PHE A 97 -19.08 20.16 -12.09
CA PHE A 97 -18.78 19.62 -13.42
C PHE A 97 -17.34 19.13 -13.52
N LEU A 98 -16.40 19.79 -12.82
CA LEU A 98 -15.00 19.34 -12.76
C LEU A 98 -14.90 17.97 -12.10
N ARG A 99 -15.74 17.65 -11.12
CA ARG A 99 -15.80 16.30 -10.53
C ARG A 99 -16.20 15.22 -11.54
N MET A 100 -17.07 15.56 -12.49
CA MET A 100 -17.49 14.63 -13.53
C MET A 100 -16.41 14.46 -14.60
N ASN A 101 -15.55 15.46 -14.77
CA ASN A 101 -14.38 15.37 -15.60
C ASN A 101 -13.23 14.70 -14.82
N ARG A 102 -12.93 13.44 -15.14
CA ARG A 102 -11.94 12.63 -14.43
C ARG A 102 -10.48 12.94 -14.79
N ASP A 103 -10.27 13.96 -15.61
CA ASP A 103 -8.94 14.41 -16.00
C ASP A 103 -8.17 15.08 -14.84
N ILE A 104 -6.84 14.94 -14.86
CA ILE A 104 -5.95 15.45 -13.82
C ILE A 104 -5.91 16.98 -13.81
N GLU A 105 -6.03 17.62 -14.98
CA GLU A 105 -6.07 19.07 -15.09
C GLU A 105 -7.35 19.63 -14.46
N ALA A 106 -8.48 18.95 -14.68
CA ALA A 106 -9.74 19.28 -14.03
C ALA A 106 -9.63 19.15 -12.51
N PHE A 107 -8.95 18.11 -12.02
CA PHE A 107 -8.68 17.93 -10.59
C PHE A 107 -7.79 19.05 -10.01
N LEU A 108 -6.71 19.42 -10.70
CA LEU A 108 -5.83 20.53 -10.29
C LEU A 108 -6.58 21.87 -10.23
N LEU A 109 -7.45 22.13 -11.22
CA LEU A 109 -8.28 23.32 -11.23
C LEU A 109 -9.28 23.32 -10.08
N MET A 110 -9.93 22.17 -9.83
CA MET A 110 -10.85 21.99 -8.72
C MET A 110 -10.18 22.24 -7.37
N ARG A 111 -8.97 21.69 -7.15
CA ARG A 111 -8.20 21.92 -5.93
C ARG A 111 -7.90 23.41 -5.72
N LYS A 112 -7.43 24.10 -6.76
CA LYS A 112 -7.17 25.55 -6.70
C LYS A 112 -8.43 26.39 -6.41
N LEU A 113 -9.58 25.99 -6.96
CA LEU A 113 -10.86 26.66 -6.67
C LEU A 113 -11.29 26.47 -5.21
N TYR A 114 -11.10 25.26 -4.65
CA TYR A 114 -11.37 25.03 -3.23
C TYR A 114 -10.39 25.74 -2.31
N GLU A 115 -9.10 25.79 -2.65
CA GLU A 115 -8.10 26.58 -1.91
C GLU A 115 -8.47 28.07 -1.85
N GLU A 116 -8.91 28.62 -2.98
CA GLU A 116 -9.46 29.98 -3.03
C GLU A 116 -10.74 30.10 -2.19
N GLY A 117 -11.64 29.12 -2.26
CA GLY A 117 -12.87 29.08 -1.46
C GLY A 117 -12.60 29.07 0.05
N MET A 118 -11.66 28.23 0.50
CA MET A 118 -11.23 28.15 1.90
C MET A 118 -10.59 29.47 2.34
N THR A 119 -9.81 30.12 1.46
CA THR A 119 -9.22 31.43 1.74
C THR A 119 -10.27 32.53 1.90
N GLN A 120 -11.34 32.50 1.09
CA GLN A 120 -12.42 33.49 1.17
C GLN A 120 -13.40 33.24 2.31
N PHE A 121 -13.65 31.98 2.65
CA PHE A 121 -14.62 31.57 3.66
C PHE A 121 -13.96 30.79 4.80
N LYS A 122 -12.89 31.34 5.37
CA LYS A 122 -12.02 30.66 6.36
C LYS A 122 -12.77 30.05 7.54
N HIS A 123 -13.85 30.70 7.99
CA HIS A 123 -14.64 30.27 9.14
C HIS A 123 -15.83 29.37 8.79
N ASN A 124 -15.95 28.93 7.54
CA ASN A 124 -17.08 28.11 7.09
C ASN A 124 -16.64 26.66 6.83
N ALA A 125 -16.91 25.79 7.80
CA ALA A 125 -16.56 24.38 7.73
C ALA A 125 -17.14 23.64 6.52
N ASN A 126 -18.27 24.10 5.94
CA ASN A 126 -18.85 23.44 4.76
C ASN A 126 -17.88 23.43 3.58
N VAL A 127 -17.08 24.48 3.39
CA VAL A 127 -16.15 24.56 2.26
C VAL A 127 -15.05 23.52 2.39
N TYR A 128 -14.50 23.37 3.60
CA TYR A 128 -13.48 22.36 3.89
C TYR A 128 -14.01 20.94 3.76
N ILE A 129 -15.20 20.68 4.32
CA ILE A 129 -15.86 19.37 4.22
C ILE A 129 -16.11 19.03 2.74
N MET A 130 -16.65 19.96 1.95
CA MET A 130 -16.86 19.75 0.51
C MET A 130 -15.55 19.51 -0.22
N ALA A 131 -14.52 20.33 0.01
CA ALA A 131 -13.20 20.16 -0.60
C ALA A 131 -12.63 18.76 -0.32
N TRP A 132 -12.68 18.32 0.94
CA TRP A 132 -12.24 17.00 1.36
C TRP A 132 -12.99 15.88 0.62
N TYR A 133 -14.34 15.92 0.58
CA TYR A 133 -15.14 14.91 -0.11
C TYR A 133 -14.82 14.82 -1.61
N TYR A 134 -14.59 15.96 -2.26
CA TYR A 134 -14.25 15.98 -3.68
C TYR A 134 -12.85 15.40 -3.92
N ILE A 135 -11.84 15.78 -3.13
CA ILE A 135 -10.48 15.24 -3.24
C ILE A 135 -10.47 13.74 -2.95
N PHE A 136 -11.13 13.30 -1.87
CA PHE A 136 -11.25 11.89 -1.51
C PHE A 136 -11.93 11.07 -2.62
N SER A 137 -12.99 11.60 -3.24
CA SER A 137 -13.68 10.93 -4.35
C SER A 137 -12.78 10.76 -5.58
N MET A 138 -11.92 11.74 -5.87
CA MET A 138 -10.95 11.66 -6.96
C MET A 138 -9.84 10.66 -6.62
N LYS A 139 -9.26 10.72 -5.41
CA LYS A 139 -8.28 9.74 -4.94
C LYS A 139 -8.79 8.31 -5.12
N LYS A 140 -10.02 8.04 -4.68
CA LYS A 140 -10.65 6.70 -4.82
C LYS A 140 -10.80 6.30 -6.28
N PHE A 141 -11.21 7.21 -7.17
CA PHE A 141 -11.29 6.93 -8.60
C PHE A 141 -9.93 6.57 -9.19
N TYR A 142 -8.89 7.37 -8.93
CA TYR A 142 -7.55 7.12 -9.45
C TYR A 142 -6.95 5.83 -8.89
N LYS A 143 -7.26 5.50 -7.62
CA LYS A 143 -6.79 4.29 -6.96
C LYS A 143 -7.40 3.05 -7.62
N ASN A 144 -8.72 3.06 -7.79
CA ASN A 144 -9.45 1.94 -8.39
C ASN A 144 -9.08 1.68 -9.86
N ASN A 145 -8.54 2.67 -10.56
CA ASN A 145 -8.07 2.55 -11.93
C ASN A 145 -6.55 2.35 -12.04
N ASN A 146 -5.84 2.11 -10.93
CA ASN A 146 -4.38 1.97 -10.89
C ASN A 146 -3.63 3.16 -11.52
N LEU A 147 -4.15 4.38 -11.40
CA LEU A 147 -3.54 5.60 -11.97
C LEU A 147 -2.75 6.42 -10.95
N LEU A 148 -2.82 6.08 -9.65
CA LEU A 148 -2.18 6.88 -8.59
C LEU A 148 -0.67 7.01 -8.78
N HIS A 149 0.01 5.93 -9.19
CA HIS A 149 1.47 5.90 -9.38
C HIS A 149 1.99 6.87 -10.45
N LYS A 150 1.11 7.39 -11.32
CA LYS A 150 1.48 8.34 -12.39
C LYS A 150 1.62 9.78 -11.89
N TYR A 151 1.16 10.05 -10.68
CA TYR A 151 1.06 11.39 -10.13
C TYR A 151 1.62 11.43 -8.71
N ASP A 152 1.96 12.62 -8.26
CA ASP A 152 2.41 12.84 -6.89
C ASP A 152 1.29 12.51 -5.88
N GLU A 153 1.61 11.70 -4.86
CA GLU A 153 0.68 11.36 -3.78
C GLU A 153 0.23 12.58 -2.99
N GLU A 154 1.08 13.62 -2.87
CA GLU A 154 0.73 14.88 -2.21
C GLU A 154 -0.44 15.60 -2.87
N LEU A 155 -0.69 15.31 -4.15
CA LEU A 155 -1.84 15.86 -4.85
C LEU A 155 -3.17 15.38 -4.24
N PHE A 156 -3.18 14.17 -3.69
CA PHE A 156 -4.36 13.52 -3.14
C PHE A 156 -4.44 13.57 -1.60
N LYS A 157 -3.43 14.14 -0.93
CA LYS A 157 -3.46 14.39 0.51
C LYS A 157 -4.50 15.47 0.84
N ALA A 158 -5.44 15.14 1.71
CA ALA A 158 -6.50 16.04 2.16
C ALA A 158 -6.68 16.05 3.69
N ASP A 159 -5.82 15.36 4.43
CA ASP A 159 -5.96 15.21 5.89
C ASP A 159 -5.93 16.58 6.58
N ASP A 160 -5.04 17.47 6.14
CA ASP A 160 -4.91 18.85 6.65
C ASP A 160 -6.19 19.67 6.50
N ILE A 161 -6.97 19.42 5.43
CA ILE A 161 -8.27 20.09 5.19
C ILE A 161 -9.27 19.66 6.25
N LEU A 162 -9.27 18.38 6.63
CA LEU A 162 -10.16 17.83 7.65
C LEU A 162 -9.77 18.35 9.04
N PHE A 163 -8.48 18.39 9.36
CA PHE A 163 -7.99 18.98 10.61
C PHE A 163 -8.38 20.45 10.72
N SER A 164 -8.14 21.23 9.66
CA SER A 164 -8.54 22.64 9.60
C SER A 164 -10.05 22.84 9.81
N ALA A 165 -10.88 21.89 9.36
CA ALA A 165 -12.33 21.94 9.56
C ALA A 165 -12.73 21.69 11.01
N LYS A 166 -12.01 20.83 11.75
CA LYS A 166 -12.31 20.48 13.15
C LYS A 166 -12.10 21.66 14.11
N ASP A 167 -11.15 22.52 13.81
CA ASP A 167 -10.84 23.70 14.62
C ASP A 167 -11.90 24.81 14.51
N LEU A 168 -12.87 24.66 13.60
CA LEU A 168 -13.95 25.61 13.41
C LEU A 168 -15.13 25.37 14.36
N LYS A 169 -16.00 26.37 14.50
CA LYS A 169 -17.25 26.21 15.25
C LYS A 169 -18.25 25.36 14.45
N LEU A 170 -18.40 24.10 14.85
CA LEU A 170 -19.23 23.11 14.14
C LEU A 170 -20.63 22.97 14.75
N ASN A 171 -21.64 22.97 13.88
CA ASN A 171 -22.98 22.49 14.23
C ASN A 171 -23.06 20.95 14.18
N LEU A 172 -24.15 20.38 14.71
CA LEU A 172 -24.35 18.93 14.79
C LEU A 172 -24.19 18.22 13.42
N ARG A 173 -24.75 18.81 12.36
CA ARG A 173 -24.65 18.27 11.00
C ARG A 173 -23.20 18.22 10.51
N MET A 174 -22.42 19.27 10.74
CA MET A 174 -21.01 19.32 10.33
C MET A 174 -20.17 18.32 11.12
N ARG A 175 -20.41 18.18 12.43
CA ARG A 175 -19.75 17.14 13.25
C ARG A 175 -20.03 15.75 12.72
N PHE A 176 -21.29 15.45 12.40
CA PHE A 176 -21.67 14.18 11.79
C PHE A 176 -20.93 13.93 10.45
N LEU A 177 -20.86 14.94 9.59
CA LEU A 177 -20.16 14.81 8.29
C LEU A 177 -18.65 14.61 8.44
N LEU A 178 -18.03 15.24 9.44
CA LEU A 178 -16.61 15.05 9.76
C LEU A 178 -16.35 13.65 10.32
N ASN A 179 -17.14 13.18 11.28
CA ASN A 179 -17.01 11.82 11.80
C ASN A 179 -17.20 10.79 10.68
N LYS A 180 -18.13 11.04 9.75
CA LYS A 180 -18.30 10.19 8.57
C LYS A 180 -17.06 10.19 7.67
N ALA A 181 -16.43 11.34 7.48
CA ALA A 181 -15.19 11.46 6.71
C ALA A 181 -14.03 10.69 7.38
N GLU A 182 -13.89 10.79 8.71
CA GLU A 182 -12.90 10.03 9.47
C GLU A 182 -13.10 8.52 9.35
N ASN A 183 -14.34 8.04 9.52
CA ASN A 183 -14.66 6.63 9.36
C ASN A 183 -14.29 6.12 7.95
N LEU A 184 -14.45 6.94 6.91
CA LEU A 184 -14.04 6.56 5.56
C LEU A 184 -12.51 6.42 5.43
N ILE A 185 -11.74 7.28 6.11
CA ILE A 185 -10.27 7.17 6.17
C ILE A 185 -9.87 5.90 6.91
N GLU A 186 -10.50 5.59 8.04
CA GLU A 186 -10.22 4.38 8.82
C GLU A 186 -10.51 3.10 8.03
N ILE A 187 -11.64 3.07 7.31
CA ILE A 187 -11.97 1.96 6.42
C ILE A 187 -10.88 1.81 5.35
N GLU A 188 -10.45 2.90 4.70
CA GLU A 188 -9.39 2.85 3.69
C GLU A 188 -8.07 2.29 4.27
N LYS A 189 -7.68 2.72 5.48
CA LYS A 189 -6.48 2.21 6.16
C LYS A 189 -6.56 0.71 6.44
N ARG A 190 -7.74 0.24 6.86
CA ARG A 190 -8.00 -1.18 7.13
C ARG A 190 -8.00 -2.03 5.85
N ASP A 191 -8.53 -1.51 4.75
CA ASP A 191 -8.54 -2.22 3.47
C ASP A 191 -7.12 -2.33 2.90
N ASN A 192 -6.31 -1.27 3.03
CA ASN A 192 -4.91 -1.29 2.63
C ASN A 192 -4.11 -2.33 3.44
N SER A 193 -4.29 -2.40 4.77
CA SER A 193 -3.58 -3.39 5.59
C SER A 193 -3.97 -4.82 5.23
N LYS A 194 -5.27 -5.09 5.02
CA LYS A 194 -5.75 -6.41 4.57
C LYS A 194 -5.18 -6.81 3.21
N SER A 195 -5.05 -5.87 2.27
CA SER A 195 -4.49 -6.16 0.94
C SER A 195 -3.02 -6.57 1.02
N ILE A 196 -2.24 -5.94 1.89
CA ILE A 196 -0.82 -6.27 2.11
C ILE A 196 -0.68 -7.65 2.78
N THR A 197 -1.48 -7.92 3.82
CA THR A 197 -1.46 -9.23 4.50
C THR A 197 -1.87 -10.37 3.57
N ASN A 198 -2.91 -10.18 2.74
CA ASN A 198 -3.35 -11.21 1.81
C ASN A 198 -2.31 -11.50 0.72
N ASN A 199 -1.64 -10.49 0.20
CA ASN A 199 -0.64 -10.69 -0.85
C ASN A 199 0.59 -11.46 -0.32
N ASN A 200 1.06 -11.12 0.88
CA ASN A 200 2.17 -11.82 1.53
C ASN A 200 1.82 -13.28 1.87
N ASN A 201 0.57 -13.54 2.29
CA ASN A 201 0.11 -14.89 2.61
C ASN A 201 0.01 -15.79 1.35
N ILE A 202 -0.39 -15.23 0.21
CA ILE A 202 -0.45 -15.96 -1.06
C ILE A 202 0.96 -16.32 -1.53
N GLU A 203 1.90 -15.38 -1.49
CA GLU A 203 3.29 -15.61 -1.88
C GLU A 203 3.98 -16.65 -0.97
N SER A 204 3.75 -16.57 0.35
CA SER A 204 4.27 -17.57 1.28
C SER A 204 3.67 -18.95 1.07
N SER A 205 2.38 -19.04 0.69
CA SER A 205 1.72 -20.30 0.39
C SER A 205 2.26 -20.94 -0.89
N ILE A 206 2.50 -20.16 -1.94
CA ILE A 206 3.07 -20.64 -3.20
C ILE A 206 4.49 -21.18 -2.95
N LYS A 207 5.31 -20.42 -2.19
CA LYS A 207 6.67 -20.83 -1.85
C LYS A 207 6.71 -22.12 -1.03
N LEU A 208 5.78 -22.30 -0.09
CA LEU A 208 5.68 -23.54 0.68
C LEU A 208 5.36 -24.75 -0.23
N GLU A 209 4.39 -24.60 -1.13
CA GLU A 209 4.02 -25.67 -2.08
C GLU A 209 5.16 -26.02 -3.04
N GLU A 210 5.92 -25.03 -3.52
CA GLU A 210 7.11 -25.28 -4.35
C GLU A 210 8.18 -26.08 -3.59
N LEU A 211 8.45 -25.72 -2.33
CA LEU A 211 9.40 -26.45 -1.51
C LEU A 211 8.94 -27.88 -1.19
N LYS A 212 7.64 -28.09 -0.96
CA LYS A 212 7.04 -29.44 -0.78
C LYS A 212 7.19 -30.27 -2.06
N HIS A 213 6.88 -29.68 -3.21
CA HIS A 213 7.04 -30.35 -4.50
C HIS A 213 8.49 -30.79 -4.73
N ASN A 214 9.46 -29.91 -4.44
CA ASN A 214 10.88 -30.24 -4.57
C ASN A 214 11.30 -31.40 -3.65
N ALA A 215 10.80 -31.45 -2.40
CA ALA A 215 11.05 -32.57 -1.51
C ALA A 215 10.51 -33.90 -2.08
N VAL A 216 9.30 -33.88 -2.66
CA VAL A 216 8.71 -35.06 -3.33
C VAL A 216 9.55 -35.51 -4.52
N VAL A 217 10.02 -34.58 -5.36
CA VAL A 217 10.86 -34.90 -6.52
C VAL A 217 12.18 -35.56 -6.09
N ILE A 218 12.82 -35.05 -5.02
CA ILE A 218 14.05 -35.63 -4.47
C ILE A 218 13.80 -37.08 -4.03
N HIS A 219 12.71 -37.34 -3.29
CA HIS A 219 12.36 -38.69 -2.85
C HIS A 219 12.08 -39.64 -4.01
N ILE A 220 11.33 -39.21 -5.02
CA ILE A 220 11.04 -40.01 -6.21
C ILE A 220 12.34 -40.40 -6.91
N ASN A 221 13.29 -39.47 -7.05
CA ASN A 221 14.57 -39.75 -7.68
C ASN A 221 15.43 -40.70 -6.83
N GLY A 222 15.45 -40.53 -5.51
CA GLY A 222 16.09 -41.49 -4.60
C GLY A 222 15.50 -42.91 -4.72
N LEU A 223 14.18 -43.04 -4.79
CA LEU A 223 13.49 -44.33 -4.99
C LEU A 223 13.82 -44.96 -6.35
N LYS A 224 13.96 -44.16 -7.41
CA LYS A 224 14.40 -44.65 -8.72
C LYS A 224 15.80 -45.25 -8.66
N GLU A 225 16.73 -44.60 -7.95
CA GLU A 225 18.08 -45.12 -7.75
C GLU A 225 18.09 -46.41 -6.92
N ILE A 226 17.29 -46.49 -5.85
CA ILE A 226 17.13 -47.72 -5.06
C ILE A 226 16.58 -48.85 -5.92
N LYS A 227 15.55 -48.59 -6.73
CA LYS A 227 15.00 -49.57 -7.68
C LYS A 227 16.06 -50.02 -8.70
N GLY A 228 16.86 -49.08 -9.21
CA GLY A 228 17.98 -49.36 -10.10
C GLY A 228 19.00 -50.28 -9.45
N LEU A 229 19.42 -49.96 -8.23
CA LEU A 229 20.33 -50.76 -7.43
C LEU A 229 19.80 -52.19 -7.22
N LEU A 230 18.55 -52.35 -6.80
CA LEU A 230 17.93 -53.67 -6.57
C LEU A 230 17.85 -54.50 -7.86
N ASN A 231 17.51 -53.88 -8.99
CA ASN A 231 17.49 -54.55 -10.29
C ASN A 231 18.88 -55.01 -10.72
N ASN A 232 19.90 -54.18 -10.49
CA ASN A 232 21.28 -54.51 -10.80
C ASN A 232 21.77 -55.67 -9.91
N LEU A 233 21.48 -55.62 -8.61
CA LEU A 233 21.81 -56.71 -7.67
C LEU A 233 21.14 -58.03 -8.03
N LYS A 234 19.86 -57.99 -8.44
CA LYS A 234 19.12 -59.20 -8.86
C LYS A 234 19.69 -59.85 -10.13
N ARG A 235 20.31 -59.06 -11.00
CA ARG A 235 20.90 -59.53 -12.27
C ARG A 235 22.38 -59.92 -12.15
N SER A 236 23.07 -59.45 -11.11
CA SER A 236 24.49 -59.69 -10.90
C SER A 236 24.70 -61.12 -10.39
N VAL A 237 25.43 -61.92 -11.17
CA VAL A 237 25.85 -63.28 -10.79
C VAL A 237 27.34 -63.32 -10.41
N ASN A 238 28.06 -62.20 -10.60
CA ASN A 238 29.51 -62.11 -10.45
C ASN A 238 29.92 -60.94 -9.51
N SER A 239 30.84 -61.20 -8.58
CA SER A 239 31.35 -60.20 -7.62
C SER A 239 32.13 -59.06 -8.27
N LYS A 240 32.51 -59.17 -9.55
CA LYS A 240 33.12 -58.08 -10.33
C LYS A 240 32.13 -57.01 -10.79
N ASP A 241 30.83 -57.29 -10.74
CA ASP A 241 29.79 -56.31 -11.10
C ASP A 241 29.60 -55.23 -10.02
N VAL A 242 30.26 -55.37 -8.86
CA VAL A 242 30.22 -54.42 -7.73
C VAL A 242 30.53 -52.99 -8.14
N ALA A 243 31.47 -52.80 -9.07
CA ALA A 243 31.81 -51.47 -9.58
C ALA A 243 30.63 -50.78 -10.29
N SER A 244 29.70 -51.54 -10.88
CA SER A 244 28.58 -50.99 -11.66
C SER A 244 27.49 -50.36 -10.79
N TYR A 245 27.28 -50.85 -9.56
CA TYR A 245 26.24 -50.34 -8.66
C TYR A 245 26.72 -49.36 -7.59
N ILE A 246 28.04 -49.08 -7.50
CA ILE A 246 28.59 -48.00 -6.67
C ILE A 246 27.98 -46.63 -7.04
N ASN A 247 27.70 -46.40 -8.33
CA ASN A 247 27.08 -45.15 -8.77
C ASN A 247 25.66 -44.98 -8.20
N ASN A 248 24.85 -46.04 -8.14
CA ASN A 248 23.52 -45.96 -7.54
C ASN A 248 23.63 -45.65 -6.04
N ILE A 249 24.57 -46.29 -5.32
CA ILE A 249 24.81 -46.04 -3.90
C ILE A 249 25.20 -44.58 -3.65
N ASN A 250 26.13 -44.03 -4.44
CA ASN A 250 26.54 -42.63 -4.34
C ASN A 250 25.38 -41.67 -4.61
N ASN A 251 24.54 -41.95 -5.61
CA ASN A 251 23.38 -41.12 -5.92
C ASN A 251 22.30 -41.19 -4.83
N ILE A 252 22.08 -42.36 -4.23
CA ILE A 252 21.17 -42.51 -3.08
C ILE A 252 21.64 -41.63 -1.93
N SER A 253 22.94 -41.66 -1.61
CA SER A 253 23.53 -40.80 -0.57
C SER A 253 23.31 -39.30 -0.87
N LYS A 254 23.51 -38.87 -2.12
CA LYS A 254 23.28 -37.47 -2.53
C LYS A 254 21.82 -37.06 -2.38
N PHE A 255 20.88 -37.92 -2.77
CA PHE A 255 19.46 -37.62 -2.63
C PHE A 255 19.03 -37.59 -1.16
N GLN A 256 19.63 -38.42 -0.32
CA GLN A 256 19.43 -38.39 1.13
C GLN A 256 19.89 -37.05 1.74
N GLU A 257 21.10 -36.59 1.42
CA GLU A 257 21.61 -35.29 1.88
C GLU A 257 20.77 -34.10 1.35
N SER A 258 20.35 -34.19 0.09
CA SER A 258 19.51 -33.17 -0.54
C SER A 258 18.12 -33.08 0.11
N ALA A 259 17.50 -34.23 0.42
CA ALA A 259 16.24 -34.30 1.13
C ALA A 259 16.36 -33.70 2.54
N PHE A 260 17.44 -34.03 3.26
CA PHE A 260 17.74 -33.47 4.58
C PHE A 260 17.86 -31.93 4.54
N SER A 261 18.62 -31.39 3.57
CA SER A 261 18.76 -29.95 3.37
C SER A 261 17.41 -29.28 3.05
N GLN A 262 16.61 -29.91 2.19
CA GLN A 262 15.30 -29.40 1.78
C GLN A 262 14.32 -29.33 2.95
N TYR A 263 14.24 -30.38 3.78
CA TYR A 263 13.38 -30.36 4.97
C TYR A 263 13.84 -29.31 6.00
N ASN A 264 15.15 -29.17 6.23
CA ASN A 264 15.68 -28.11 7.08
C ASN A 264 15.32 -26.71 6.56
N SER A 265 15.35 -26.52 5.23
CA SER A 265 14.92 -25.28 4.60
C SER A 265 13.44 -25.00 4.85
N ILE A 266 12.57 -26.00 4.67
CA ILE A 266 11.13 -25.83 4.90
C ILE A 266 10.86 -25.51 6.38
N ILE A 267 11.45 -26.23 7.33
CA ILE A 267 11.22 -26.02 8.76
C ILE A 267 11.69 -24.64 9.21
N ARG A 268 12.82 -24.15 8.67
CA ARG A 268 13.32 -22.80 8.99
C ARG A 268 12.38 -21.71 8.50
N HIS A 269 11.78 -21.88 7.32
CA HIS A 269 10.92 -20.87 6.71
C HIS A 269 9.44 -21.00 7.13
N PHE A 270 9.02 -22.20 7.52
CA PHE A 270 7.63 -22.57 7.81
C PHE A 270 7.57 -23.55 9.01
N PRO A 271 7.87 -23.09 10.23
CA PRO A 271 7.93 -23.95 11.43
C PRO A 271 6.57 -24.55 11.81
N ASP A 272 5.47 -23.91 11.40
CA ASP A 272 4.11 -24.32 11.75
C ASP A 272 3.51 -25.38 10.81
N ALA A 273 4.23 -25.78 9.77
CA ALA A 273 3.79 -26.80 8.80
C ALA A 273 3.87 -28.22 9.41
N LYS A 274 2.88 -28.57 10.24
CA LYS A 274 2.80 -29.84 10.98
C LYS A 274 2.91 -31.09 10.09
N ASP A 275 2.35 -31.02 8.89
CA ASP A 275 2.41 -32.09 7.89
C ASP A 275 3.84 -32.35 7.40
N VAL A 276 4.61 -31.28 7.14
CA VAL A 276 6.02 -31.37 6.74
C VAL A 276 6.89 -31.86 7.89
N LEU A 277 6.61 -31.40 9.12
CA LEU A 277 7.32 -31.85 10.31
C LEU A 277 7.16 -33.36 10.53
N ASN A 278 5.94 -33.89 10.38
CA ASN A 278 5.69 -35.32 10.48
C ASN A 278 6.44 -36.12 9.40
N LEU A 279 6.43 -35.65 8.15
CA LEU A 279 7.20 -36.27 7.06
C LEU A 279 8.71 -36.23 7.31
N TYR A 280 9.21 -35.14 7.89
CA TYR A 280 10.62 -35.03 8.26
C TYR A 280 10.99 -35.97 9.40
N VAL A 281 10.13 -36.13 10.41
CA VAL A 281 10.35 -37.10 11.50
C VAL A 281 10.42 -38.53 10.94
N LEU A 282 9.52 -38.90 10.03
CA LEU A 282 9.56 -40.20 9.34
C LEU A 282 10.84 -40.36 8.50
N PHE A 283 11.25 -39.32 7.77
CA PHE A 283 12.51 -39.33 7.04
C PHE A 283 13.71 -39.53 7.98
N LEU A 284 13.70 -38.86 9.14
CA LEU A 284 14.75 -39.03 10.13
C LEU A 284 14.76 -40.44 10.74
N SER A 285 13.59 -41.01 11.06
CA SER A 285 13.47 -42.35 11.65
C SER A 285 13.82 -43.45 10.65
N ASP A 286 13.41 -43.32 9.40
CA ASP A 286 13.45 -44.45 8.47
C ASP A 286 14.67 -44.38 7.55
N VAL A 287 15.20 -43.18 7.30
CA VAL A 287 16.31 -42.96 6.36
C VAL A 287 17.59 -42.51 7.07
N MET A 288 17.49 -41.65 8.08
CA MET A 288 18.66 -41.07 8.76
C MET A 288 19.05 -41.75 10.08
N VAL A 289 18.37 -42.82 10.53
CA VAL A 289 18.62 -43.46 11.86
C VAL A 289 20.06 -43.96 12.07
N LYS A 290 20.85 -44.14 11.01
CA LYS A 290 22.29 -44.42 11.12
C LYS A 290 23.19 -43.21 11.37
N TYR A 291 22.71 -41.98 11.21
CA TYR A 291 23.54 -40.77 11.35
C TYR A 291 23.67 -40.31 12.80
N TYR A 292 22.63 -40.49 13.63
CA TYR A 292 22.70 -40.14 15.06
C TYR A 292 23.42 -41.20 15.91
N SER A 293 23.30 -42.48 15.53
CA SER A 293 23.98 -43.58 16.19
C SER A 293 25.50 -43.63 15.88
N SER A 294 25.94 -43.06 14.76
CA SER A 294 27.37 -42.89 14.46
C SER A 294 27.99 -41.66 15.15
N LEU A 295 27.26 -40.53 15.25
CA LEU A 295 27.73 -39.34 15.98
C LEU A 295 27.84 -39.53 17.50
N SER A 296 27.04 -40.42 18.10
CA SER A 296 27.11 -40.72 19.53
C SER A 296 28.34 -41.57 19.89
N ASN A 297 28.80 -42.43 18.98
CA ASN A 297 29.91 -43.35 19.24
C ASN A 297 31.29 -42.67 19.05
N ASP A 298 31.42 -41.68 18.18
CA ASP A 298 32.68 -40.94 17.97
C ASP A 298 33.06 -40.03 19.15
N LYS A 299 32.11 -39.68 20.04
CA LYS A 299 32.39 -38.89 21.25
C LYS A 299 32.83 -39.73 22.45
N GLN A 300 32.54 -41.04 22.47
CA GLN A 300 32.97 -41.91 23.57
C GLN A 300 34.40 -42.47 23.36
N GLY A 301 34.89 -42.57 22.13
CA GLY A 301 36.24 -43.06 21.83
C GLY A 301 37.40 -42.11 22.18
N LYS A 302 37.15 -40.83 22.50
CA LYS A 302 38.20 -39.83 22.81
C LYS A 302 38.30 -39.44 24.29
N LEU A 303 37.45 -39.99 25.16
CA LEU A 303 37.40 -39.61 26.59
C LEU A 303 37.85 -40.70 27.57
N SER A 304 38.05 -41.96 27.13
CA SER A 304 38.37 -43.07 28.05
C SER A 304 39.86 -43.44 28.18
N GLU A 305 40.80 -42.64 27.66
CA GLU A 305 42.24 -42.93 27.79
C GLU A 305 43.00 -42.03 28.78
N LYS A 306 42.30 -41.12 29.48
CA LYS A 306 42.91 -40.30 30.53
C LYS A 306 41.98 -40.11 31.73
N SER A 307 41.93 -41.09 32.61
CA SER A 307 41.89 -40.89 34.07
C SER A 307 41.69 -42.23 34.79
N GLU A 308 42.76 -43.02 34.81
CA GLU A 308 42.97 -43.93 35.93
C GLU A 308 43.30 -43.11 37.19
N LYS A 309 42.75 -43.58 38.33
CA LYS A 309 43.05 -43.23 39.72
C LYS A 309 42.41 -41.95 40.30
N LYS A 310 41.27 -42.15 40.98
CA LYS A 310 41.29 -42.21 42.46
C LYS A 310 40.02 -42.86 43.02
N VAL A 311 40.27 -43.90 43.81
CA VAL A 311 39.35 -44.59 44.72
C VAL A 311 39.10 -43.74 45.96
N ILE A 312 37.92 -43.94 46.58
CA ILE A 312 37.51 -43.86 48.02
C ILE A 312 36.05 -43.35 48.02
N THR A 313 35.04 -44.23 47.92
CA THR A 313 34.34 -45.02 48.96
C THR A 313 33.34 -44.25 49.83
N ASN A 314 32.13 -44.82 49.87
CA ASN A 314 31.06 -44.74 50.88
C ASN A 314 30.19 -43.47 50.81
N SER A 315 28.85 -43.54 50.91
CA SER A 315 28.01 -44.54 51.58
C SER A 315 26.62 -44.64 50.94
N LEU A 316 26.12 -45.88 50.91
CA LEU A 316 24.70 -46.25 50.88
C LEU A 316 23.87 -45.49 51.92
N ILE A 317 22.56 -45.35 51.65
CA ILE A 317 21.37 -45.32 52.54
C ILE A 317 20.25 -44.67 51.69
N SER A 318 19.50 -45.47 50.92
CA SER A 318 18.24 -46.16 51.26
C SER A 318 16.99 -45.28 51.06
N ILE A 319 16.15 -45.70 50.09
CA ILE A 319 14.73 -45.38 50.00
C ILE A 319 13.99 -46.31 50.98
N PRO A 320 12.97 -45.81 51.72
CA PRO A 320 11.57 -46.19 51.43
C PRO A 320 10.65 -44.94 51.43
N HIS A 321 9.76 -44.77 50.45
CA HIS A 321 8.37 -45.24 50.37
C HIS A 321 7.42 -44.69 51.45
N THR A 322 6.19 -44.42 50.99
CA THR A 322 4.90 -44.07 51.64
C THR A 322 4.57 -42.57 51.66
N ASP A 323 3.35 -42.08 51.45
CA ASP A 323 2.06 -42.56 50.92
C ASP A 323 1.28 -41.27 50.53
N ASP A 324 0.27 -41.42 49.66
CA ASP A 324 -0.96 -40.64 49.54
C ASP A 324 -1.00 -39.17 50.05
N TYR A 325 -1.22 -38.24 49.11
CA TYR A 325 -2.36 -37.30 49.10
C TYR A 325 -2.56 -36.68 47.71
#